data_AF-A0A7K2ZPP7-F1
#
_entry.id   AF-A0A7K2ZPP7-F1
#
_cell.length_a   1.000
_cell.length_b   1.000
_cell.length_c   1.000
_cell.angle_alpha   90.00
_cell.angle_beta   90.00
_cell.angle_gamma   90.00
#
_symmetry.space_group_name_H-M   'P 1'
#
loop_
_entity.id
_entity.type
_entity.pdbx_description
1 polymer ?
#
loop_
_entity_poly.entity_id
_entity_poly.type
_entity_poly.pdbx_seq_one_letter_code
_entity_poly.pdbx_strand_id
1 'polypeptide(L)'
;MRSLFPVTDLTTTAAAPDPSGLLTDREWSLDELADAYAYPTTGAPWLRANMVSTLDGAAQHDGRSQPISCAADMRIFGTLRALADVVIAGAETVRLEGYRPARAREA
;
A
#
# COMPACT_ATOMS: atom_id res chain seq x y z
N MET A 1 -24.55 -11.44 -10.24
CA MET A 1 -23.73 -12.07 -9.20
C MET A 1 -22.28 -11.97 -9.61
N ARG A 2 -21.46 -11.20 -8.89
CA ARG A 2 -20.01 -11.12 -9.17
C ARG A 2 -19.35 -12.29 -8.46
N SER A 3 -18.85 -13.26 -9.23
CA SER A 3 -18.07 -14.37 -8.70
C SER A 3 -16.76 -13.81 -8.16
N LEU A 4 -16.53 -13.94 -6.86
CA LEU A 4 -15.22 -13.68 -6.28
C LEU A 4 -14.28 -14.80 -6.77
N PHE A 5 -13.15 -14.43 -7.36
CA PHE A 5 -12.12 -15.41 -7.71
C PHE A 5 -11.58 -16.06 -6.41
N PRO A 6 -11.28 -17.36 -6.41
CA PRO A 6 -10.69 -18.02 -5.26
C PRO A 6 -9.34 -17.38 -4.93
N VAL A 7 -9.15 -16.97 -3.67
CA VAL A 7 -7.85 -16.53 -3.15
C VAL A 7 -6.95 -17.78 -3.08
N THR A 8 -6.07 -17.94 -4.06
CA THR A 8 -5.18 -19.11 -4.17
C THR A 8 -3.92 -18.99 -3.32
N ASP A 9 -3.56 -17.77 -2.92
CA ASP A 9 -2.37 -17.50 -2.12
C ASP A 9 -2.77 -16.83 -0.81
N LEU A 10 -2.94 -17.65 0.22
CA LEU A 10 -2.84 -17.15 1.59
C LEU A 10 -1.35 -16.94 1.88
N THR A 11 -0.97 -15.74 2.32
CA THR A 11 0.32 -15.53 2.96
C THR A 11 0.43 -16.56 4.09
N THR A 12 1.22 -17.60 3.88
CA THR A 12 1.47 -18.60 4.91
C THR A 12 2.16 -17.86 6.04
N THR A 13 1.54 -17.88 7.23
CA THR A 13 2.19 -17.44 8.46
C THR A 13 3.35 -18.38 8.74
N ALA A 14 4.49 -18.18 8.09
CA ALA A 14 5.76 -18.59 8.64
C ALA A 14 5.85 -17.95 10.02
N ALA A 15 6.15 -18.76 11.04
CA ALA A 15 6.08 -18.40 12.46
C ALA A 15 6.54 -16.94 12.67
N ALA A 16 5.56 -16.06 12.86
CA ALA A 16 5.85 -14.69 13.22
C ALA A 16 6.64 -14.73 14.53
N PRO A 17 7.72 -13.94 14.66
CA PRO A 17 8.39 -13.79 15.94
C PRO A 17 7.38 -13.35 17.00
N ASP A 18 7.67 -13.70 18.26
CA ASP A 18 6.84 -13.42 19.44
C ASP A 18 6.03 -12.10 19.32
N PRO A 19 4.69 -12.16 19.30
CA PRO A 19 3.85 -10.98 19.13
C PRO A 19 3.99 -9.96 20.27
N SER A 20 4.57 -10.35 21.41
CA SER A 20 4.83 -9.45 22.53
C SER A 20 6.06 -8.54 22.33
N GLY A 21 6.97 -8.87 21.40
CA GLY A 21 8.08 -8.02 21.00
C GLY A 21 7.77 -7.08 19.82
N LEU A 22 6.72 -7.39 19.05
CA LEU A 22 6.32 -6.69 17.82
C LEU A 22 5.41 -5.48 18.04
N LEU A 23 4.82 -5.32 19.23
CA LEU A 23 3.88 -4.24 19.56
C LEU A 23 4.54 -3.14 20.39
N THR A 24 5.80 -2.81 20.09
CA THR A 24 6.31 -1.51 20.54
C THR A 24 5.59 -0.44 19.72
N ASP A 25 4.80 0.40 20.40
CA ASP A 25 4.17 1.59 19.80
C ASP A 25 5.26 2.62 19.49
N ARG A 26 5.99 2.33 18.42
CA ARG A 26 7.08 3.13 17.91
C ARG A 26 6.86 3.42 16.44
N GLU A 27 7.43 4.52 16.00
CA GLU A 27 7.45 4.85 14.59
C GLU A 27 8.41 3.91 13.83
N TRP A 28 7.93 3.33 12.72
CA TRP A 28 8.78 2.54 11.82
C TRP A 28 9.52 3.49 10.89
N SER A 29 10.80 3.26 10.62
CA SER A 29 11.55 4.03 9.61
C SER A 29 11.06 3.73 8.19
N LEU A 30 11.44 4.58 7.22
CA LEU A 30 11.09 4.32 5.81
C LEU A 30 11.77 3.06 5.27
N ASP A 31 12.99 2.75 5.73
CA ASP A 31 13.71 1.53 5.35
C ASP A 31 13.04 0.28 5.91
N GLU A 32 12.60 0.31 7.18
CA GLU A 32 11.84 -0.80 7.77
C GLU A 32 10.50 -1.03 7.03
N LEU A 33 9.83 0.05 6.61
CA LEU A 33 8.64 -0.06 5.76
C LEU A 33 9.00 -0.61 4.37
N ALA A 34 10.13 -0.21 3.80
CA ALA A 34 10.57 -0.67 2.49
C ALA A 34 10.86 -2.17 2.49
N ASP A 35 11.56 -2.67 3.53
CA ASP A 35 11.87 -4.08 3.72
C ASP A 35 10.59 -4.91 3.93
N ALA A 36 9.66 -4.42 4.77
CA ALA A 36 8.39 -5.10 5.02
C ALA A 36 7.51 -5.24 3.76
N TYR A 37 7.64 -4.32 2.81
CA TYR A 37 6.90 -4.31 1.55
C TYR A 37 7.78 -4.60 0.32
N ALA A 38 8.94 -5.24 0.50
CA ALA A 38 9.82 -5.59 -0.61
C ALA A 38 9.09 -6.46 -1.66
N TYR A 39 9.43 -6.25 -2.93
CA TYR A 39 8.94 -7.12 -4.00
C TYR A 39 9.65 -8.49 -3.95
N PRO A 40 8.98 -9.60 -4.31
CA PRO A 40 9.62 -10.91 -4.35
C PRO A 40 10.78 -10.96 -5.35
N THR A 41 11.84 -11.70 -5.02
CA THR A 41 13.06 -11.84 -5.85
C THR A 41 12.92 -12.90 -6.96
N THR A 42 11.69 -13.31 -7.30
CA THR A 42 11.40 -14.41 -8.22
C THR A 42 11.73 -14.09 -9.69
N GLY A 43 12.05 -12.84 -10.00
CA GLY A 43 12.38 -12.37 -11.36
C GLY A 43 11.18 -12.27 -12.31
N ALA A 44 9.98 -12.61 -11.85
CA ALA A 44 8.74 -12.43 -12.60
C ALA A 44 8.16 -11.03 -12.36
N PRO A 45 7.42 -10.44 -13.33
CA PRO A 45 6.68 -9.21 -13.10
C PRO A 45 5.70 -9.35 -11.93
N TRP A 46 5.64 -8.34 -11.07
CA TRP A 46 4.74 -8.33 -9.91
C TRP A 46 3.80 -7.13 -9.96
N LEU A 47 2.49 -7.39 -9.81
CA LEU A 47 1.49 -6.35 -9.71
C LEU A 47 0.97 -6.25 -8.28
N ARG A 48 1.07 -5.05 -7.71
CA ARG A 48 0.54 -4.71 -6.38
C ARG A 48 -0.57 -3.67 -6.52
N ALA A 49 -1.70 -3.89 -5.84
CA ALA A 49 -2.71 -2.88 -5.60
C ALA A 49 -2.55 -2.32 -4.18
N ASN A 50 -2.62 -1.00 -4.03
CA ASN A 50 -2.67 -0.33 -2.74
C ASN A 50 -3.89 0.60 -2.70
N MET A 51 -4.79 0.38 -1.75
CA MET A 51 -6.07 1.07 -1.61
C MET A 51 -6.37 1.26 -0.12
N VAL A 52 -7.19 2.27 0.19
CA VAL A 52 -7.77 2.50 1.51
C VAL A 52 -9.29 2.42 1.41
N SER A 53 -9.92 1.90 2.46
CA SER A 53 -11.38 1.89 2.58
C SER A 53 -11.81 2.20 4.01
N THR A 54 -13.00 2.77 4.15
CA THR A 54 -13.70 2.82 5.42
C THR A 54 -14.12 1.42 5.89
N LEU A 55 -14.57 1.32 7.14
CA LEU A 55 -15.00 0.05 7.73
C LEU A 55 -16.20 -0.59 7.01
N ASP A 56 -17.10 0.24 6.45
CA ASP A 56 -18.23 -0.19 5.63
C ASP A 56 -17.88 -0.39 4.15
N GLY A 57 -16.60 -0.24 3.77
CA GLY A 57 -16.08 -0.55 2.45
C GLY A 57 -16.15 0.58 1.43
N ALA A 58 -16.43 1.83 1.85
CA ALA A 58 -16.35 2.98 0.96
C ALA A 58 -14.88 3.29 0.63
N ALA A 59 -14.58 3.49 -0.65
CA ALA A 59 -13.24 3.83 -1.14
C ALA A 59 -12.97 5.35 -1.16
N GLN A 60 -14.00 6.17 -0.91
CA GLN A 60 -13.91 7.62 -1.01
C GLN A 60 -14.97 8.32 -0.15
N HIS A 61 -14.65 9.55 0.24
CA HIS A 61 -15.57 10.52 0.82
C HIS A 61 -15.53 11.78 -0.07
N ASP A 62 -16.69 12.27 -0.49
CA ASP A 62 -16.82 13.39 -1.44
C ASP A 62 -15.96 13.23 -2.72
N GLY A 63 -15.90 12.01 -3.26
CA GLY A 63 -15.18 11.71 -4.51
C GLY A 63 -13.67 11.59 -4.37
N ARG A 64 -13.13 11.61 -3.14
CA ARG A 64 -11.70 11.54 -2.86
C ARG A 64 -11.36 10.51 -1.78
N SER A 65 -10.21 9.87 -1.88
CA SER A 65 -9.71 8.94 -0.86
C SER A 65 -8.94 9.65 0.26
N GLN A 66 -8.40 10.84 0.00
CA GLN A 66 -7.65 11.62 1.00
C GLN A 66 -8.38 11.77 2.36
N PRO A 67 -9.69 12.09 2.43
CA PRO A 67 -10.37 12.30 3.70
C PRO A 67 -10.50 11.04 4.58
N ILE A 68 -10.35 9.85 3.99
CA ILE A 68 -10.42 8.57 4.72
C ILE A 68 -9.03 7.96 4.97
N SER A 69 -7.97 8.73 4.68
CA SER A 69 -6.57 8.37 4.91
C SER A 69 -6.02 9.04 6.17
N CYS A 70 -4.79 8.68 6.57
CA CYS A 70 -4.08 9.25 7.71
C CYS A 70 -2.58 9.41 7.43
N ALA A 71 -1.85 10.02 8.37
CA ALA A 71 -0.41 10.23 8.22
C ALA A 71 0.37 8.92 8.03
N ALA A 72 -0.01 7.85 8.74
CA ALA A 72 0.62 6.54 8.61
C ALA A 72 0.37 5.92 7.22
N ASP A 73 -0.87 5.97 6.73
CA ASP A 73 -1.22 5.50 5.38
C ASP A 73 -0.42 6.26 4.31
N MET A 74 -0.28 7.58 4.44
CA MET A 74 0.49 8.39 3.49
C MET A 74 1.99 8.05 3.48
N ARG A 75 2.55 7.60 4.60
CA ARG A 75 3.93 7.12 4.67
C ARG A 75 4.09 5.81 3.92
N ILE A 76 3.20 4.84 4.16
CA ILE A 76 3.17 3.58 3.42
C ILE A 76 2.97 3.85 1.93
N PHE A 77 1.96 4.65 1.56
CA PHE A 77 1.68 5.04 0.18
C PHE A 77 2.90 5.63 -0.54
N GLY A 78 3.66 6.49 0.15
CA GLY A 78 4.92 7.03 -0.37
C GLY A 78 5.98 5.95 -0.59
N THR A 79 6.21 5.10 0.41
CA THR A 79 7.17 3.99 0.34
C THR A 79 6.84 3.03 -0.80
N LEU A 80 5.57 2.60 -0.94
CA LEU A 80 5.17 1.68 -2.01
C LEU A 80 5.38 2.28 -3.41
N ARG A 81 5.18 3.59 -3.57
CA ARG A 81 5.46 4.28 -4.84
C ARG A 81 6.94 4.43 -5.12
N ALA A 82 7.78 4.54 -4.08
CA ALA A 82 9.23 4.58 -4.22
C ALA A 82 9.82 3.21 -4.59
N LEU A 83 9.20 2.12 -4.12
CA LEU A 83 9.60 0.75 -4.46
C LEU A 83 9.14 0.30 -5.85
N ALA A 84 8.10 0.91 -6.41
CA ALA A 84 7.52 0.50 -7.68
C ALA A 84 8.32 1.05 -8.86
N ASP A 85 8.64 0.18 -9.83
CA ASP A 85 9.23 0.61 -11.11
C ASP A 85 8.25 1.50 -11.91
N VAL A 86 6.97 1.16 -11.86
CA VAL A 86 5.90 1.86 -12.57
C VAL A 86 4.66 1.96 -11.68
N VAL A 87 4.07 3.15 -11.63
CA VAL A 87 2.78 3.39 -10.96
C VAL A 87 1.68 3.56 -12.01
N ILE A 88 0.71 2.66 -11.99
CA ILE A 88 -0.49 2.72 -12.83
C ILE A 88 -1.62 3.36 -12.03
N ALA A 89 -2.31 4.35 -12.61
CA ALA A 89 -3.45 5.01 -11.97
C ALA A 89 -4.57 5.25 -12.98
N GLY A 90 -5.81 5.14 -12.50
CA GLY A 90 -7.00 5.51 -13.27
C GLY A 90 -7.01 7.01 -13.60
N ALA A 91 -7.40 7.36 -14.82
CA ALA A 91 -7.31 8.74 -15.29
C ALA A 91 -8.24 9.70 -14.53
N GLU A 92 -9.37 9.23 -14.01
CA GLU A 92 -10.27 10.04 -13.19
C GLU A 92 -9.66 10.31 -11.81
N THR A 93 -9.09 9.29 -11.16
CA THR A 93 -8.34 9.46 -9.90
C THR A 93 -7.20 10.46 -10.04
N VAL A 94 -6.43 10.39 -11.13
CA VAL A 94 -5.35 11.35 -11.40
C VAL A 94 -5.87 12.79 -11.41
N ARG A 95 -7.06 13.03 -11.99
CA ARG A 95 -7.66 14.36 -12.07
C ARG A 95 -8.24 14.82 -10.74
N LEU A 96 -9.02 13.97 -10.07
CA LEU A 96 -9.69 14.30 -8.81
C LEU A 96 -8.71 14.47 -7.64
N GLU A 97 -7.66 13.67 -7.61
CA GLU A 97 -6.64 13.72 -6.55
C GLU A 97 -5.47 14.66 -6.89
N GLY A 98 -5.49 15.29 -8.06
CA GLY A 98 -4.44 16.24 -8.46
C GLY A 98 -3.05 15.61 -8.53
N TYR A 99 -2.94 14.36 -9.00
CA TYR A 99 -1.66 13.67 -9.10
C TYR A 99 -0.71 14.46 -9.99
N ARG A 100 0.51 14.66 -9.48
CA ARG A 100 1.61 15.32 -10.17
C ARG A 100 2.67 14.30 -10.56
N PRO A 101 3.60 14.64 -11.48
CA PRO A 101 4.72 13.78 -11.80
C PRO A 101 5.42 13.30 -10.53
N ALA A 102 5.72 12.01 -10.47
CA ALA A 102 6.47 11.44 -9.36
C ALA A 102 7.83 12.13 -9.26
N ARG A 103 8.22 12.47 -8.04
CA ARG A 103 9.54 13.01 -7.73
C ARG A 103 10.25 11.97 -6.87
N ALA A 104 11.49 11.66 -7.21
CA ALA A 104 12.35 10.91 -6.33
C ALA A 104 12.49 11.69 -5.01
N ARG A 105 12.32 11.01 -3.87
CA ARG A 105 12.68 11.58 -2.57
C ARG A 105 14.16 11.26 -2.35
N GLU A 106 14.92 12.26 -1.93
CA GLU A 106 16.26 12.01 -1.40
C GLU A 106 16.12 11.19 -0.11
N ALA A 107 17.03 10.24 0.07
CA ALA A 107 17.08 9.33 1.21
C ALA A 107 17.53 10.05 2.48
#